data_AF-A0A7X8JPD9-F1
#
_entry.id   AF-A0A7X8JPD9-F1
#
_cell.length_a   1.000
_cell.length_b   1.000
_cell.length_c   1.000
_cell.angle_alpha   90.00
_cell.angle_beta   90.00
_cell.angle_gamma   90.00
#
_symmetry.space_group_name_H-M   'P 1'
#
loop_
_entity.id
_entity.type
_entity.pdbx_description
1 polymer ?
#
loop_
_entity_poly.entity_id
_entity_poly.type
_entity_poly.pdbx_seq_one_letter_code
_entity_poly.pdbx_strand_id
1 'polypeptide(L)'
;HVEVAIQYNDSYNETIFSYANNIRTQEGGTHEAGFKAAVTRIINDYAKKNNILKENENNLTGEDIREGMVAIINVKVPEPQFEGQTKTKLGNSEVRGIVEGVIGEYLNIFLEENPSVAKKIIEKAVSAARAREAARKARELTRRKNALESTTLPGKLADCSLKDPSLCELYIVEGDSAGGSAKQGRDRLFQAILPIRGKILNVEKARLDKILGNEEIRTIITAMVTGIGEDFDIEKARYHKLIIMTDADVDGAHIRTLLLTFLYRYMPQLIDHGYVYIAQPPLFKVKKNKIETYLYSEEELENHLQKIGRDNYSIQRYKGLGEMNPEQLWDTTMDPNTRTLWRVNLEDAIKADEIFTILMGDKVEPRRDFIQSNAKYVRNLDV
;
A
#
# COMPACT_ATOMS: atom_id res chain seq x y z
N HIS A 1 -29.19 -19.77 8.60
CA HIS A 1 -29.38 -18.49 9.34
C HIS A 1 -28.39 -17.47 8.80
N VAL A 2 -28.77 -16.21 8.69
CA VAL A 2 -27.94 -15.10 8.18
C VAL A 2 -28.01 -13.98 9.20
N GLU A 3 -26.86 -13.50 9.65
CA GLU A 3 -26.69 -12.35 10.55
C GLU A 3 -25.73 -11.38 9.88
N VAL A 4 -26.12 -10.11 9.75
CA VAL A 4 -25.27 -9.09 9.14
C VAL A 4 -25.32 -7.82 9.96
N ALA A 5 -24.15 -7.23 10.20
CA ALA A 5 -24.01 -5.89 10.77
C ALA A 5 -23.32 -5.00 9.74
N ILE A 6 -23.86 -3.80 9.52
CA ILE A 6 -23.30 -2.82 8.56
C ILE A 6 -23.16 -1.49 9.29
N GLN A 7 -22.01 -0.85 9.14
CA GLN A 7 -21.78 0.51 9.60
C GLN A 7 -20.93 1.26 8.59
N TYR A 8 -21.41 2.44 8.17
CA TYR A 8 -20.62 3.35 7.37
C TYR A 8 -19.74 4.25 8.25
N ASN A 9 -18.61 4.65 7.70
CA ASN A 9 -17.69 5.61 8.31
C ASN A 9 -17.21 6.64 7.27
N ASP A 10 -16.42 7.59 7.73
CA ASP A 10 -15.91 8.69 6.90
C ASP A 10 -14.69 8.30 6.04
N SER A 11 -14.16 7.08 6.21
CA SER A 11 -13.03 6.58 5.42
C SER A 11 -13.43 6.26 3.98
N TYR A 12 -12.42 5.98 3.15
CA TYR A 12 -12.60 5.64 1.74
C TYR A 12 -12.43 4.14 1.46
N ASN A 13 -12.11 3.34 2.48
CA ASN A 13 -11.84 1.92 2.31
C ASN A 13 -13.09 1.09 2.61
N GLU A 14 -13.31 0.02 1.85
CA GLU A 14 -14.29 -1.01 2.22
C GLU A 14 -13.64 -2.04 3.16
N THR A 15 -14.39 -2.51 4.15
CA THR A 15 -13.92 -3.55 5.08
C THR A 15 -15.04 -4.54 5.33
N ILE A 16 -14.96 -5.69 4.66
CA ILE A 16 -16.00 -6.74 4.75
C ILE A 16 -15.38 -7.99 5.35
N PHE A 17 -15.95 -8.44 6.46
CA PHE A 17 -15.58 -9.69 7.12
C PHE A 17 -16.69 -10.70 6.93
N SER A 18 -16.42 -11.77 6.19
CA SER A 18 -17.38 -12.83 5.92
C SER A 18 -17.03 -14.12 6.67
N TYR A 19 -18.06 -14.77 7.20
CA TYR A 19 -17.97 -15.98 8.02
C TYR A 19 -19.05 -16.98 7.62
N ALA A 20 -18.68 -18.26 7.59
CA ALA A 20 -19.61 -19.38 7.42
C ALA A 20 -19.38 -20.38 8.55
N ASN A 21 -20.40 -20.64 9.37
CA ASN A 21 -20.32 -21.52 10.56
C ASN A 21 -19.15 -21.17 11.49
N ASN A 22 -18.98 -19.87 11.79
CA ASN A 22 -17.87 -19.31 12.59
C ASN A 22 -16.46 -19.46 11.97
N ILE A 23 -16.35 -19.94 10.73
CA ILE A 23 -15.09 -20.00 9.99
C ILE A 23 -14.98 -18.75 9.11
N ARG A 24 -13.86 -18.04 9.20
CA ARG A 24 -13.59 -16.86 8.36
C ARG A 24 -13.36 -17.28 6.92
N THR A 25 -14.14 -16.73 6.01
CA THR A 25 -13.99 -16.93 4.56
C THR A 25 -13.14 -15.83 3.96
N GLN A 26 -11.82 -15.99 4.00
CA GLN A 26 -10.85 -14.96 3.58
C GLN A 26 -10.97 -14.59 2.09
N GLU A 27 -11.35 -15.55 1.25
CA GLU A 27 -11.57 -15.37 -0.19
C GLU A 27 -13.04 -15.06 -0.52
N GLY A 28 -13.86 -14.80 0.51
CA GLY A 28 -15.28 -14.51 0.38
C GLY A 28 -16.12 -15.74 0.03
N GLY A 29 -17.03 -15.60 -0.93
CA GLY A 29 -17.90 -16.70 -1.37
C GLY A 29 -19.28 -16.25 -1.79
N THR A 30 -20.19 -17.22 -1.90
CA THR A 30 -21.56 -17.01 -2.39
C THR A 30 -22.39 -16.10 -1.48
N HIS A 31 -22.22 -16.19 -0.16
CA HIS A 31 -22.83 -15.31 0.84
C HIS A 31 -22.39 -13.86 0.68
N GLU A 32 -21.08 -13.62 0.55
CA GLU A 32 -20.54 -12.28 0.37
C GLU A 32 -20.96 -11.67 -0.98
N ALA A 33 -20.96 -12.47 -2.05
CA ALA A 33 -21.45 -12.05 -3.36
C ALA A 33 -22.94 -11.66 -3.33
N GLY A 34 -23.76 -12.43 -2.61
CA GLY A 34 -25.19 -12.13 -2.41
C GLY A 34 -25.39 -10.82 -1.65
N PHE A 35 -24.63 -10.60 -0.57
CA PHE A 35 -24.63 -9.34 0.18
C PHE A 35 -24.27 -8.14 -0.72
N LYS A 36 -23.14 -8.23 -1.46
CA LYS A 36 -22.66 -7.15 -2.33
C LYS A 36 -23.69 -6.81 -3.42
N ALA A 37 -24.32 -7.81 -4.01
CA ALA A 37 -25.38 -7.62 -5.01
C ALA A 37 -26.63 -6.94 -4.43
N ALA A 38 -27.09 -7.42 -3.26
CA ALA A 38 -28.28 -6.88 -2.59
C ALA A 38 -28.13 -5.41 -2.24
N VAL A 39 -27.02 -5.06 -1.58
CA VAL A 39 -26.70 -3.68 -1.18
C VAL A 39 -26.69 -2.75 -2.40
N THR A 40 -26.01 -3.16 -3.47
CA THR A 40 -25.88 -2.38 -4.70
C THR A 40 -27.25 -2.10 -5.33
N ARG A 41 -28.11 -3.13 -5.41
CA ARG A 41 -29.44 -3.01 -6.01
C ARG A 41 -30.36 -2.12 -5.17
N ILE A 42 -30.49 -2.40 -3.87
CA ILE A 42 -31.41 -1.69 -2.98
C ILE A 42 -31.06 -0.20 -2.86
N ILE A 43 -29.78 0.14 -2.75
CA ILE A 43 -29.36 1.55 -2.64
C ILE A 43 -29.63 2.31 -3.95
N ASN A 44 -29.38 1.69 -5.12
CA ASN A 44 -29.74 2.31 -6.40
C ASN A 44 -31.26 2.48 -6.56
N ASP A 45 -32.05 1.46 -6.20
CA ASP A 45 -33.51 1.50 -6.27
C ASP A 45 -34.06 2.62 -5.37
N TYR A 46 -33.57 2.74 -4.14
CA TYR A 46 -33.96 3.80 -3.21
C TYR A 46 -33.53 5.19 -3.70
N ALA A 47 -32.31 5.33 -4.26
CA ALA A 47 -31.80 6.59 -4.77
C ALA A 47 -32.63 7.13 -5.95
N LYS A 48 -33.10 6.24 -6.84
CA LYS A 48 -34.01 6.58 -7.94
C LYS A 48 -35.40 6.93 -7.46
N LYS A 49 -35.99 6.10 -6.59
CA LYS A 49 -37.33 6.30 -6.03
C LYS A 49 -37.47 7.67 -5.33
N ASN A 50 -36.42 8.13 -4.67
CA ASN A 50 -36.40 9.40 -3.94
C ASN A 50 -35.81 10.58 -4.74
N ASN A 51 -35.58 10.42 -6.06
CA ASN A 51 -34.99 11.44 -6.94
C ASN A 51 -33.67 12.04 -6.43
N ILE A 52 -32.89 11.27 -5.64
CA ILE A 52 -31.57 11.68 -5.16
C ILE A 52 -30.55 11.52 -6.29
N LEU A 53 -30.70 10.46 -7.09
CA LEU A 53 -30.00 10.26 -8.35
C LEU A 53 -30.95 10.65 -9.49
N LYS A 54 -30.51 11.51 -10.41
CA LYS A 54 -31.36 11.91 -11.54
C LYS A 54 -31.48 10.76 -12.54
N GLU A 55 -32.60 10.64 -13.25
CA GLU A 55 -32.80 9.59 -14.27
C GLU A 55 -31.72 9.56 -15.36
N ASN A 56 -31.07 10.70 -15.62
CA ASN A 56 -30.00 10.84 -16.61
C ASN A 56 -28.58 10.55 -16.05
N GLU A 57 -28.44 10.29 -14.76
CA GLU A 57 -27.15 9.94 -14.15
C GLU A 57 -26.96 8.41 -14.18
N ASN A 58 -25.72 7.98 -14.42
CA ASN A 58 -25.38 6.57 -14.38
C ASN A 58 -25.65 5.99 -12.99
N ASN A 59 -26.07 4.71 -12.93
CA ASN A 59 -26.19 4.00 -11.67
C ASN A 59 -24.85 4.01 -10.92
N LEU A 60 -24.94 4.03 -9.59
CA LEU A 60 -23.78 3.88 -8.71
C LEU A 60 -23.26 2.46 -8.82
N THR A 61 -21.94 2.27 -8.95
CA THR A 61 -21.36 0.93 -8.93
C THR A 61 -21.40 0.37 -7.51
N GLY A 62 -21.21 -0.95 -7.38
CA GLY A 62 -21.15 -1.56 -6.06
C GLY A 62 -19.99 -1.05 -5.20
N GLU A 63 -18.86 -0.68 -5.81
CA GLU A 63 -17.71 -0.10 -5.11
C GLU A 63 -18.01 1.31 -4.60
N ASP A 64 -18.67 2.14 -5.43
CA ASP A 64 -19.10 3.49 -5.04
C ASP A 64 -19.97 3.42 -3.77
N ILE A 65 -20.84 2.42 -3.69
CA ILE A 65 -21.76 2.22 -2.57
C ILE A 65 -21.04 1.65 -1.33
N ARG A 66 -20.01 0.84 -1.49
CA ARG A 66 -19.28 0.20 -0.38
C ARG A 66 -18.11 1.04 0.13
N GLU A 67 -17.81 2.17 -0.49
CA GLU A 67 -16.80 3.11 0.01
C GLU A 67 -17.09 3.52 1.46
N GLY A 68 -16.15 3.25 2.38
CA GLY A 68 -16.31 3.52 3.81
C GLY A 68 -17.31 2.61 4.52
N MET A 69 -17.72 1.50 3.91
CA MET A 69 -18.56 0.48 4.55
C MET A 69 -17.70 -0.49 5.37
N VAL A 70 -18.08 -0.69 6.62
CA VAL A 70 -17.66 -1.85 7.42
C VAL A 70 -18.83 -2.79 7.55
N ALA A 71 -18.65 -4.05 7.15
CA ALA A 71 -19.68 -5.07 7.27
C ALA A 71 -19.14 -6.37 7.84
N ILE A 72 -19.93 -7.00 8.71
CA ILE A 72 -19.68 -8.35 9.21
C ILE A 72 -20.85 -9.22 8.75
N ILE A 73 -20.55 -10.28 8.01
CA ILE A 73 -21.52 -11.20 7.43
C ILE A 73 -21.27 -12.58 8.03
N ASN A 74 -22.24 -13.11 8.76
CA ASN A 74 -22.18 -14.44 9.36
C ASN A 74 -23.32 -15.30 8.84
N VAL A 75 -22.99 -16.44 8.23
CA VAL A 75 -23.99 -17.41 7.76
C VAL A 75 -23.82 -18.74 8.49
N LYS A 76 -24.94 -19.34 8.88
CA LYS A 76 -24.99 -20.72 9.41
C LYS A 76 -25.66 -21.61 8.38
N VAL A 77 -24.88 -22.55 7.83
CA VAL A 77 -25.25 -23.45 6.71
C VAL A 77 -25.13 -24.89 7.19
N PRO A 78 -26.18 -25.74 7.06
CA PRO A 78 -26.12 -27.14 7.50
C PRO A 78 -25.03 -27.96 6.83
N GLU A 79 -24.88 -27.82 5.50
CA GLU A 79 -23.90 -28.56 4.69
C GLU A 79 -23.03 -27.57 3.90
N PRO A 80 -22.02 -26.95 4.54
CA PRO A 80 -21.18 -25.95 3.88
C PRO A 80 -20.22 -26.65 2.90
N GLN A 81 -20.30 -26.24 1.64
CA GLN A 81 -19.36 -26.60 0.59
C GLN A 81 -18.35 -25.46 0.44
N PHE A 82 -17.07 -25.78 0.57
CA PHE A 82 -16.00 -24.80 0.36
C PHE A 82 -15.22 -25.13 -0.90
N GLU A 83 -14.80 -24.08 -1.61
CA GLU A 83 -13.83 -24.22 -2.69
C GLU A 83 -12.42 -24.37 -2.10
N GLY A 84 -11.68 -25.36 -2.57
CA GLY A 84 -10.30 -25.61 -2.16
C GLY A 84 -10.14 -26.30 -0.79
N GLN A 85 -8.89 -26.69 -0.49
CA GLN A 85 -8.54 -27.46 0.70
C GLN A 85 -8.56 -26.61 1.99
N THR A 86 -8.38 -25.29 1.87
CA THR A 86 -8.22 -24.35 2.99
C THR A 86 -9.53 -23.83 3.58
N LYS A 87 -10.71 -24.26 3.09
CA LYS A 87 -12.04 -23.79 3.53
C LYS A 87 -12.16 -22.26 3.54
N THR A 88 -11.52 -21.60 2.58
CA THR A 88 -11.37 -20.13 2.52
C THR A 88 -12.51 -19.44 1.78
N LYS A 89 -13.25 -20.17 0.94
CA LYS A 89 -14.32 -19.63 0.09
C LYS A 89 -15.56 -20.49 0.11
N LEU A 90 -16.73 -19.90 0.40
CA LEU A 90 -18.01 -20.64 0.42
C LEU A 90 -18.56 -20.80 -1.01
N GLY A 91 -18.93 -22.03 -1.37
CA GLY A 91 -19.39 -22.43 -2.71
C GLY A 91 -20.88 -22.78 -2.84
N ASN A 92 -21.64 -22.85 -1.74
CA ASN A 92 -23.08 -23.16 -1.80
C ASN A 92 -23.85 -22.09 -2.60
N SER A 93 -24.35 -22.45 -3.77
CA SER A 93 -25.05 -21.52 -4.66
C SER A 93 -26.38 -21.03 -4.07
N GLU A 94 -27.09 -21.87 -3.29
CA GLU A 94 -28.35 -21.46 -2.64
C GLU A 94 -28.16 -20.33 -1.63
N VAL A 95 -26.99 -20.25 -0.98
CA VAL A 95 -26.73 -19.26 0.07
C VAL A 95 -26.74 -17.84 -0.50
N ARG A 96 -26.33 -17.66 -1.76
CA ARG A 96 -26.35 -16.35 -2.42
C ARG A 96 -27.76 -15.75 -2.44
N GLY A 97 -28.75 -16.51 -2.91
CA GLY A 97 -30.13 -16.05 -3.01
C GLY A 97 -30.77 -15.80 -1.65
N ILE A 98 -30.43 -16.63 -0.66
CA ILE A 98 -30.91 -16.47 0.72
C ILE A 98 -30.38 -15.17 1.33
N VAL A 99 -29.08 -14.91 1.24
CA VAL A 99 -28.48 -13.66 1.75
C VAL A 99 -29.02 -12.45 1.00
N GLU A 100 -29.16 -12.54 -0.32
CA GLU A 100 -29.70 -11.45 -1.12
C GLU A 100 -31.15 -11.11 -0.74
N GLY A 101 -31.99 -12.11 -0.50
CA GLY A 101 -33.37 -11.91 -0.05
C GLY A 101 -33.46 -11.25 1.32
N VAL A 102 -32.72 -11.79 2.30
CA VAL A 102 -32.71 -11.26 3.68
C VAL A 102 -32.22 -9.82 3.71
N ILE A 103 -31.09 -9.52 3.05
CA ILE A 103 -30.55 -8.16 3.02
C ILE A 103 -31.47 -7.24 2.23
N GLY A 104 -32.05 -7.73 1.12
CA GLY A 104 -33.00 -6.97 0.31
C GLY A 104 -34.19 -6.45 1.12
N GLU A 105 -34.77 -7.30 1.96
CA GLU A 105 -35.91 -6.96 2.80
C GLU A 105 -35.53 -5.98 3.92
N TYR A 106 -34.58 -6.36 4.78
CA TYR A 106 -34.25 -5.57 5.97
C TYR A 106 -33.55 -4.25 5.64
N LEU A 107 -32.70 -4.21 4.61
CA LEU A 107 -32.04 -2.96 4.20
C LEU A 107 -33.06 -1.98 3.63
N ASN A 108 -34.03 -2.47 2.84
CA ASN A 108 -35.07 -1.60 2.29
C ASN A 108 -35.95 -1.00 3.40
N ILE A 109 -36.37 -1.82 4.37
CA ILE A 109 -37.10 -1.36 5.57
C ILE A 109 -36.28 -0.29 6.31
N PHE A 110 -35.00 -0.56 6.58
CA PHE A 110 -34.14 0.38 7.29
C PHE A 110 -33.99 1.73 6.59
N LEU A 111 -33.85 1.74 5.25
CA LEU A 111 -33.71 2.98 4.47
C LEU A 111 -35.01 3.79 4.45
N GLU A 112 -36.18 3.13 4.40
CA GLU A 112 -37.48 3.79 4.47
C GLU A 112 -37.75 4.36 5.89
N GLU A 113 -37.37 3.64 6.94
CA GLU A 113 -37.51 4.10 8.33
C GLU A 113 -36.51 5.20 8.70
N ASN A 114 -35.33 5.24 8.06
CA ASN A 114 -34.26 6.19 8.37
C ASN A 114 -33.84 7.03 7.16
N PRO A 115 -34.70 7.91 6.60
CA PRO A 115 -34.39 8.68 5.39
C PRO A 115 -33.17 9.60 5.52
N SER A 116 -32.92 10.13 6.72
CA SER A 116 -31.77 11.01 6.99
C SER A 116 -30.43 10.27 6.87
N VAL A 117 -30.39 9.01 7.30
CA VAL A 117 -29.22 8.13 7.18
C VAL A 117 -29.08 7.65 5.74
N ALA A 118 -30.19 7.21 5.12
CA ALA A 118 -30.21 6.79 3.72
C ALA A 118 -29.66 7.87 2.79
N LYS A 119 -30.08 9.13 2.98
CA LYS A 119 -29.59 10.27 2.21
C LYS A 119 -28.08 10.47 2.35
N LYS A 120 -27.54 10.40 3.58
CA LYS A 120 -26.09 10.52 3.82
C LYS A 120 -25.29 9.42 3.14
N ILE A 121 -25.78 8.17 3.18
CA ILE A 121 -25.14 7.03 2.52
C ILE A 121 -25.09 7.26 1.00
N ILE A 122 -26.21 7.68 0.41
CA ILE A 122 -26.28 7.92 -1.04
C ILE A 122 -25.43 9.12 -1.46
N GLU A 123 -25.43 10.21 -0.70
CA GLU A 123 -24.56 11.36 -0.96
C GLU A 123 -23.07 10.98 -0.93
N LYS A 124 -22.67 10.14 0.03
CA LYS A 124 -21.31 9.59 0.08
C LYS A 124 -21.01 8.74 -1.16
N ALA A 125 -21.91 7.84 -1.54
CA ALA A 125 -21.74 7.01 -2.73
C ALA A 125 -21.69 7.84 -4.04
N VAL A 126 -22.47 8.91 -4.16
CA VAL A 126 -22.40 9.86 -5.28
C VAL A 126 -21.05 10.60 -5.29
N SER A 127 -20.53 10.98 -4.13
CA SER A 127 -19.20 11.57 -4.01
C SER A 127 -18.11 10.59 -4.47
N ALA A 128 -18.21 9.33 -4.06
CA ALA A 128 -17.33 8.24 -4.49
C ALA A 128 -17.37 8.04 -6.01
N ALA A 129 -18.58 7.95 -6.60
CA ALA A 129 -18.77 7.80 -8.04
C ALA A 129 -18.14 8.96 -8.83
N ARG A 130 -18.32 10.20 -8.39
CA ARG A 130 -17.69 11.38 -9.01
C ARG A 130 -16.16 11.32 -8.89
N ALA A 131 -15.64 10.91 -7.74
CA ALA A 131 -14.19 10.74 -7.54
C ALA A 131 -13.62 9.64 -8.44
N ARG A 132 -14.31 8.50 -8.57
CA ARG A 132 -13.95 7.42 -9.49
C ARG A 132 -13.97 7.86 -10.95
N GLU A 133 -14.99 8.60 -11.38
CA GLU A 133 -15.02 9.16 -12.75
C GLU A 133 -13.87 10.16 -12.99
N ALA A 134 -13.55 11.00 -12.00
CA ALA A 134 -12.40 11.91 -12.06
C ALA A 134 -11.08 11.12 -12.14
N ALA A 135 -10.93 10.07 -11.33
CA ALA A 135 -9.80 9.16 -11.37
C ALA A 135 -9.69 8.45 -12.73
N ARG A 136 -10.80 7.96 -13.29
CA ARG A 136 -10.83 7.35 -14.63
C ARG A 136 -10.39 8.35 -15.70
N LYS A 137 -10.91 9.57 -15.68
CA LYS A 137 -10.48 10.64 -16.61
C LYS A 137 -9.00 10.97 -16.44
N ALA A 138 -8.49 11.03 -15.22
CA ALA A 138 -7.07 11.24 -14.94
C ALA A 138 -6.20 10.07 -15.45
N ARG A 139 -6.64 8.82 -15.26
CA ARG A 139 -6.00 7.62 -15.82
C ARG A 139 -6.01 7.64 -17.34
N GLU A 140 -7.14 7.99 -17.97
CA GLU A 140 -7.26 8.08 -19.43
C GLU A 140 -6.40 9.20 -20.02
N LEU A 141 -6.33 10.37 -19.39
CA LEU A 141 -5.41 11.45 -19.77
C LEU A 141 -3.95 11.00 -19.69
N THR A 142 -3.61 10.21 -18.66
CA THR A 142 -2.27 9.63 -18.50
C THR A 142 -2.01 8.56 -19.58
N ARG A 143 -2.94 7.64 -19.82
CA ARG A 143 -2.85 6.61 -20.87
C ARG A 143 -2.77 7.22 -22.28
N ARG A 144 -3.52 8.28 -22.58
CA ARG A 144 -3.50 8.97 -23.89
C ARG A 144 -2.18 9.68 -24.15
N LYS A 145 -1.56 10.30 -23.12
CA LYS A 145 -0.19 10.82 -23.23
C LYS A 145 0.81 9.70 -23.54
N ASN A 146 0.63 8.54 -22.90
CA ASN A 146 1.48 7.35 -23.12
C ASN A 146 1.14 6.55 -24.40
N ALA A 147 0.04 6.85 -25.11
CA ALA A 147 -0.36 6.13 -26.32
C ALA A 147 0.23 6.75 -27.60
N LEU A 148 0.57 8.04 -27.58
CA LEU A 148 1.33 8.68 -28.67
C LEU A 148 2.85 8.42 -28.56
N GLU A 149 3.34 8.07 -27.37
CA GLU A 149 4.73 7.77 -27.08
C GLU A 149 4.82 6.33 -26.57
N SER A 150 5.20 5.37 -27.43
CA SER A 150 5.29 3.96 -27.05
C SER A 150 6.04 3.78 -25.72
N THR A 151 5.36 3.27 -24.68
CA THR A 151 6.01 2.78 -23.45
C THR A 151 7.03 3.75 -22.84
N THR A 152 6.70 5.04 -22.72
CA THR A 152 7.59 5.98 -22.06
C THR A 152 7.57 5.74 -20.55
N LEU A 153 8.62 5.07 -20.08
CA LEU A 153 9.01 5.09 -18.68
C LEU A 153 9.16 6.55 -18.21
N PRO A 154 8.95 6.83 -16.92
CA PRO A 154 9.00 8.19 -16.43
C PRO A 154 10.33 8.88 -16.74
N GLY A 155 10.31 10.16 -17.13
CA GLY A 155 11.54 10.90 -17.46
C GLY A 155 12.54 11.02 -16.30
N LYS A 156 12.08 10.87 -15.04
CA LYS A 156 12.92 10.80 -13.83
C LYS A 156 13.58 9.43 -13.63
N LEU A 157 13.03 8.37 -14.23
CA LEU A 157 13.52 7.01 -14.06
C LEU A 157 14.80 6.82 -14.90
N ALA A 158 15.87 6.40 -14.24
CA ALA A 158 16.99 5.78 -14.93
C ALA A 158 16.71 4.27 -15.04
N ASP A 159 16.27 3.78 -16.19
CA ASP A 159 15.97 2.35 -16.39
C ASP A 159 17.25 1.49 -16.44
N CYS A 160 17.09 0.17 -16.30
CA CYS A 160 18.11 -0.85 -16.54
C CYS A 160 18.01 -1.42 -17.96
N SER A 161 19.10 -2.00 -18.46
CA SER A 161 19.17 -2.48 -19.85
C SER A 161 18.50 -3.84 -20.05
N LEU A 162 18.47 -4.66 -19.00
CA LEU A 162 17.94 -6.00 -19.01
C LEU A 162 16.41 -5.99 -19.02
N LYS A 163 15.80 -6.99 -19.66
CA LYS A 163 14.35 -7.04 -19.86
C LYS A 163 13.61 -8.07 -19.03
N ASP A 164 14.32 -9.05 -18.47
CA ASP A 164 13.74 -10.07 -17.61
C ASP A 164 13.41 -9.47 -16.22
N PRO A 165 12.12 -9.35 -15.85
CA PRO A 165 11.71 -8.75 -14.58
C PRO A 165 12.27 -9.45 -13.33
N SER A 166 12.58 -10.75 -13.43
CA SER A 166 13.06 -11.55 -12.29
C SER A 166 14.46 -11.16 -11.82
N LEU A 167 15.26 -10.60 -12.74
CA LEU A 167 16.62 -10.14 -12.48
C LEU A 167 16.66 -8.63 -12.24
N CYS A 168 15.66 -7.89 -12.70
CA CYS A 168 15.61 -6.45 -12.62
C CYS A 168 15.21 -5.94 -11.22
N GLU A 169 15.90 -4.88 -10.79
CA GLU A 169 15.71 -4.23 -9.48
C GLU A 169 15.38 -2.75 -9.69
N LEU A 170 14.42 -2.22 -8.94
CA LEU A 170 14.09 -0.81 -8.90
C LEU A 170 14.41 -0.23 -7.53
N TYR A 171 15.33 0.74 -7.47
CA TYR A 171 15.61 1.50 -6.27
C TYR A 171 14.79 2.78 -6.24
N ILE A 172 13.95 2.95 -5.23
CA ILE A 172 13.33 4.22 -4.89
C ILE A 172 14.27 4.97 -3.95
N VAL A 173 14.76 6.14 -4.37
CA VAL A 173 15.79 6.89 -3.65
C VAL A 173 15.29 8.26 -3.24
N GLU A 174 15.62 8.67 -2.01
CA GLU A 174 15.28 9.99 -1.48
C GLU A 174 16.13 11.10 -2.10
N GLY A 175 15.50 11.97 -2.90
CA GLY A 175 16.11 13.16 -3.47
C GLY A 175 17.01 12.93 -4.70
N ASP A 176 17.25 14.00 -5.45
CA ASP A 176 18.08 13.96 -6.65
C ASP A 176 19.57 13.74 -6.35
N SER A 177 20.03 14.15 -5.15
CA SER A 177 21.43 14.01 -4.74
C SER A 177 21.81 12.53 -4.60
N ALA A 178 21.12 11.80 -3.71
CA ALA A 178 21.31 10.37 -3.55
C ALA A 178 20.93 9.61 -4.84
N GLY A 179 19.90 10.07 -5.57
CA GLY A 179 19.57 9.53 -6.89
C GLY A 179 20.71 9.66 -7.91
N GLY A 180 21.47 10.75 -7.88
CA GLY A 180 22.66 10.99 -8.70
C GLY A 180 23.78 10.02 -8.37
N SER A 181 24.12 9.86 -7.09
CA SER A 181 25.14 8.90 -6.63
C SER A 181 24.73 7.46 -6.96
N ALA A 182 23.48 7.09 -6.71
CA ALA A 182 22.94 5.76 -7.03
C ALA A 182 22.97 5.49 -8.53
N LYS A 183 22.62 6.47 -9.38
CA LYS A 183 22.68 6.33 -10.83
C LYS A 183 24.09 6.10 -11.35
N GLN A 184 25.10 6.71 -10.71
CA GLN A 184 26.51 6.55 -11.07
C GLN A 184 27.09 5.23 -10.57
N GLY A 185 26.72 4.79 -9.36
CA GLY A 185 27.28 3.59 -8.71
C GLY A 185 26.61 2.27 -9.10
N ARG A 186 25.38 2.31 -9.63
CA ARG A 186 24.62 1.09 -9.97
C ARG A 186 25.26 0.23 -11.07
N ASP A 187 24.86 -1.03 -11.09
CA ASP A 187 24.94 -1.83 -12.31
C ASP A 187 23.75 -1.51 -13.23
N ARG A 188 24.05 -0.80 -14.33
CA ARG A 188 23.06 -0.41 -15.35
C ARG A 188 22.43 -1.58 -16.09
N LEU A 189 22.99 -2.78 -15.98
CA LEU A 189 22.45 -3.98 -16.61
C LEU A 189 21.09 -4.30 -15.99
N PHE A 190 21.00 -4.39 -14.66
CA PHE A 190 19.80 -4.89 -13.97
C PHE A 190 19.22 -3.94 -12.90
N GLN A 191 19.88 -2.84 -12.54
CA GLN A 191 19.38 -1.90 -11.52
C GLN A 191 18.85 -0.61 -12.13
N ALA A 192 17.58 -0.31 -11.88
CA ALA A 192 16.91 0.94 -12.20
C ALA A 192 16.86 1.86 -10.97
N ILE A 193 16.96 3.18 -11.18
CA ILE A 193 16.93 4.19 -10.11
C ILE A 193 15.78 5.16 -10.35
N LEU A 194 14.93 5.32 -9.35
CA LEU A 194 13.85 6.28 -9.32
C LEU A 194 14.02 7.25 -8.15
N PRO A 195 14.52 8.47 -8.39
CA PRO A 195 14.56 9.51 -7.37
C PRO A 195 13.16 10.06 -7.10
N ILE A 196 12.80 10.19 -5.83
CA ILE A 196 11.58 10.85 -5.37
C ILE A 196 11.92 12.16 -4.66
N ARG A 197 11.10 13.19 -4.86
CA ARG A 197 11.32 14.51 -4.26
C ARG A 197 10.33 14.80 -3.15
N GLY A 198 10.85 15.16 -1.98
CA GLY A 198 10.07 15.54 -0.83
C GLY A 198 9.26 14.38 -0.23
N LYS A 199 8.33 14.72 0.67
CA LYS A 199 7.48 13.74 1.34
C LYS A 199 6.35 13.30 0.42
N ILE A 200 6.16 11.99 0.31
CA ILE A 200 5.06 11.41 -0.46
C ILE A 200 3.72 11.76 0.20
N LEU A 201 2.68 11.91 -0.62
CA LEU A 201 1.32 12.10 -0.12
C LEU A 201 0.92 10.92 0.78
N ASN A 202 0.46 11.20 2.00
CA ASN A 202 -0.14 10.17 2.84
C ASN A 202 -1.44 9.70 2.20
N VAL A 203 -1.42 8.47 1.68
CA VAL A 203 -2.53 7.90 0.94
C VAL A 203 -3.67 7.43 1.84
N GLU A 204 -3.42 7.17 3.12
CA GLU A 204 -4.44 6.75 4.09
C GLU A 204 -5.54 7.81 4.25
N LYS A 205 -5.15 9.08 4.09
CA LYS A 205 -6.01 10.26 4.26
C LYS A 205 -6.48 10.86 2.94
N ALA A 206 -6.05 10.29 1.82
CA ALA A 206 -6.25 10.87 0.51
C ALA A 206 -7.18 10.00 -0.33
N ARG A 207 -8.01 10.66 -1.12
CA ARG A 207 -8.85 10.01 -2.12
C ARG A 207 -8.02 9.57 -3.32
N LEU A 208 -8.51 8.57 -4.04
CA LEU A 208 -7.82 7.97 -5.18
C LEU A 208 -7.50 8.99 -6.29
N ASP A 209 -8.39 9.94 -6.57
CA ASP A 209 -8.15 11.01 -7.55
C ASP A 209 -6.97 11.91 -7.17
N LYS A 210 -6.88 12.29 -5.89
CA LYS A 210 -5.75 13.08 -5.36
C LYS A 210 -4.45 12.28 -5.37
N ILE A 211 -4.52 10.98 -5.08
CA ILE A 211 -3.39 10.06 -5.12
C ILE A 211 -2.84 9.94 -6.55
N LEU A 212 -3.71 9.72 -7.53
CA LEU A 212 -3.32 9.64 -8.95
C LEU A 212 -2.89 10.99 -9.54
N GLY A 213 -3.37 12.10 -8.96
CA GLY A 213 -2.91 13.45 -9.26
C GLY A 213 -1.48 13.73 -8.76
N ASN A 214 -0.96 12.96 -7.81
CA ASN A 214 0.39 13.13 -7.30
C ASN A 214 1.42 12.58 -8.30
N GLU A 215 2.40 13.42 -8.65
CA GLU A 215 3.41 13.09 -9.66
C GLU A 215 4.32 11.93 -9.24
N GLU A 216 4.76 11.91 -7.98
CA GLU A 216 5.67 10.88 -7.45
C GLU A 216 4.98 9.51 -7.43
N ILE A 217 3.73 9.45 -6.95
CA ILE A 217 2.94 8.21 -6.94
C ILE A 217 2.68 7.72 -8.37
N ARG A 218 2.27 8.61 -9.28
CA ARG A 218 2.07 8.25 -10.69
C ARG A 218 3.35 7.71 -11.33
N THR A 219 4.49 8.27 -10.94
CA THR A 219 5.80 7.87 -11.43
C THR A 219 6.17 6.47 -10.95
N ILE A 220 5.92 6.12 -9.69
CA ILE A 220 6.11 4.77 -9.15
C ILE A 220 5.21 3.75 -9.87
N ILE A 221 3.91 4.06 -10.04
CA ILE A 221 2.96 3.20 -10.76
C ILE A 221 3.43 2.95 -12.20
N THR A 222 3.87 4.00 -12.88
CA THR A 222 4.33 3.91 -14.27
C THR A 222 5.64 3.15 -14.38
N ALA A 223 6.56 3.31 -13.42
CA ALA A 223 7.81 2.56 -13.39
C ALA A 223 7.59 1.06 -13.17
N MET A 224 6.69 0.69 -12.25
CA MET A 224 6.39 -0.72 -11.97
C MET A 224 5.60 -1.42 -13.08
N VAL A 225 4.87 -0.67 -13.91
CA VAL A 225 4.03 -1.19 -15.03
C VAL A 225 2.89 -2.12 -14.57
N THR A 226 2.67 -2.24 -13.26
CA THR A 226 1.64 -3.10 -12.68
C THR A 226 0.24 -2.51 -12.76
N GLY A 227 0.07 -1.20 -12.96
CA GLY A 227 -1.22 -0.54 -12.75
C GLY A 227 -1.53 -0.34 -11.26
N ILE A 228 -2.79 -0.05 -10.92
CA ILE A 228 -3.23 0.26 -9.54
C ILE A 228 -4.71 -0.09 -9.32
N GLY A 229 -5.04 -0.61 -8.14
CA GLY A 229 -6.41 -0.99 -7.78
C GLY A 229 -6.94 -2.10 -8.69
N GLU A 230 -8.12 -1.93 -9.28
CA GLU A 230 -8.72 -2.92 -10.20
C GLU A 230 -7.91 -3.18 -11.48
N ASP A 231 -7.14 -2.20 -11.95
CA ASP A 231 -6.27 -2.36 -13.13
C ASP A 231 -4.92 -3.04 -12.75
N PHE A 232 -4.73 -3.42 -11.49
CA PHE A 232 -3.47 -3.98 -11.00
C PHE A 232 -3.25 -5.40 -11.53
N ASP A 233 -2.06 -5.64 -12.10
CA ASP A 233 -1.63 -6.91 -12.64
C ASP A 233 -0.16 -7.16 -12.27
N ILE A 234 0.07 -8.14 -11.41
CA ILE A 234 1.40 -8.52 -10.93
C ILE A 234 2.28 -9.10 -12.04
N GLU A 235 1.69 -9.78 -13.03
CA GLU A 235 2.43 -10.42 -14.13
C GLU A 235 3.07 -9.38 -15.06
N LYS A 236 2.54 -8.15 -15.04
CA LYS A 236 3.10 -7.01 -15.78
C LYS A 236 4.22 -6.29 -15.03
N ALA A 237 4.56 -6.71 -13.81
CA ALA A 237 5.59 -6.06 -13.01
C ALA A 237 6.93 -6.02 -13.78
N ARG A 238 7.47 -4.82 -13.97
CA ARG A 238 8.75 -4.63 -14.65
C ARG A 238 9.95 -5.09 -13.81
N TYR A 239 9.81 -5.06 -12.49
CA TYR A 239 10.87 -5.36 -11.52
C TYR A 239 10.33 -6.29 -10.43
N HIS A 240 10.98 -7.43 -10.21
CA HIS A 240 10.64 -8.35 -9.11
C HIS A 240 11.31 -7.96 -7.79
N LYS A 241 12.16 -6.93 -7.78
CA LYS A 241 12.69 -6.33 -6.55
C LYS A 241 12.51 -4.82 -6.58
N LEU A 242 11.60 -4.33 -5.74
CA LEU A 242 11.41 -2.94 -5.40
C LEU A 242 12.15 -2.65 -4.09
N ILE A 243 13.25 -1.91 -4.15
CA ILE A 243 14.12 -1.61 -3.02
C ILE A 243 13.90 -0.16 -2.60
N ILE A 244 13.41 0.06 -1.38
CA ILE A 244 13.28 1.39 -0.76
C ILE A 244 14.63 1.73 -0.13
N MET A 245 15.29 2.76 -0.67
CA MET A 245 16.60 3.24 -0.21
C MET A 245 16.48 4.70 0.23
N THR A 246 16.14 4.90 1.50
CA THR A 246 15.97 6.20 2.16
C THR A 246 17.09 6.46 3.16
N ASP A 247 17.26 7.71 3.57
CA ASP A 247 18.28 8.09 4.55
C ASP A 247 18.01 7.47 5.94
N ALA A 248 19.08 7.33 6.72
CA ALA A 248 19.05 6.75 8.07
C ALA A 248 18.68 7.78 9.15
N ASP A 249 17.75 8.68 8.82
CA ASP A 249 17.28 9.76 9.67
C ASP A 249 15.75 9.72 9.87
N VAL A 250 15.22 10.72 10.56
CA VAL A 250 13.78 10.83 10.86
C VAL A 250 12.93 11.06 9.61
N ASP A 251 13.47 11.73 8.59
CA ASP A 251 12.74 12.05 7.37
C ASP A 251 12.70 10.84 6.42
N GLY A 252 13.81 10.11 6.28
CA GLY A 252 13.88 8.85 5.56
C GLY A 252 12.97 7.78 6.18
N ALA A 253 12.93 7.68 7.52
CA ALA A 253 11.98 6.81 8.21
C ALA A 253 10.50 7.17 7.92
N HIS A 254 10.20 8.47 7.80
CA HIS A 254 8.86 8.95 7.46
C HIS A 254 8.51 8.62 6.00
N ILE A 255 9.41 8.87 5.04
CA ILE A 255 9.21 8.53 3.62
C ILE A 255 9.01 7.02 3.46
N ARG A 256 9.83 6.21 4.13
CA ARG A 256 9.69 4.75 4.16
C ARG A 256 8.30 4.34 4.64
N THR A 257 7.80 4.95 5.72
CA THR A 257 6.46 4.66 6.25
C THR A 257 5.37 5.03 5.24
N LEU A 258 5.48 6.18 4.57
CA LEU A 258 4.54 6.61 3.52
C LEU A 258 4.54 5.66 2.31
N LEU A 259 5.72 5.22 1.85
CA LEU A 259 5.86 4.24 0.77
C LEU A 259 5.25 2.89 1.15
N LEU A 260 5.55 2.38 2.34
CA LEU A 260 4.97 1.12 2.82
C LEU A 260 3.45 1.20 2.93
N THR A 261 2.92 2.34 3.40
CA THR A 261 1.46 2.58 3.44
C THR A 261 0.87 2.54 2.03
N PHE A 262 1.51 3.21 1.06
CA PHE A 262 1.07 3.20 -0.33
C PHE A 262 1.07 1.79 -0.94
N LEU A 263 2.17 1.06 -0.79
CA LEU A 263 2.31 -0.30 -1.31
C LEU A 263 1.30 -1.24 -0.65
N TYR A 264 1.11 -1.16 0.66
CA TYR A 264 0.14 -1.97 1.39
C TYR A 264 -1.30 -1.71 0.92
N ARG A 265 -1.68 -0.43 0.76
CA ARG A 265 -3.06 -0.05 0.39
C ARG A 265 -3.40 -0.32 -1.07
N TYR A 266 -2.46 -0.12 -1.98
CA TYR A 266 -2.77 -0.08 -3.42
C TYR A 266 -2.04 -1.13 -4.25
N MET A 267 -1.02 -1.78 -3.71
CA MET A 267 -0.22 -2.82 -4.37
C MET A 267 0.14 -4.00 -3.43
N PRO A 268 -0.81 -4.52 -2.63
CA PRO A 268 -0.51 -5.55 -1.61
C PRO A 268 0.15 -6.79 -2.22
N GLN A 269 -0.21 -7.14 -3.45
CA GLN A 269 0.36 -8.28 -4.18
C GLN A 269 1.88 -8.18 -4.36
N LEU A 270 2.48 -6.98 -4.43
CA LEU A 270 3.94 -6.83 -4.46
C LEU A 270 4.58 -7.30 -3.14
N ILE A 271 3.90 -7.07 -2.02
CA ILE A 271 4.37 -7.51 -0.70
C ILE A 271 4.15 -9.01 -0.56
N ASP A 272 3.00 -9.53 -0.98
CA ASP A 272 2.67 -10.95 -0.90
C ASP A 272 3.63 -11.83 -1.72
N HIS A 273 4.05 -11.37 -2.89
CA HIS A 273 5.05 -12.06 -3.73
C HIS A 273 6.49 -11.82 -3.24
N GLY A 274 6.69 -11.03 -2.18
CA GLY A 274 8.01 -10.74 -1.62
C GLY A 274 8.88 -9.88 -2.52
N TYR A 275 8.29 -8.98 -3.31
CA TYR A 275 9.01 -8.08 -4.20
C TYR A 275 9.48 -6.79 -3.51
N VAL A 276 9.00 -6.49 -2.31
CA VAL A 276 9.34 -5.24 -1.59
C VAL A 276 10.47 -5.46 -0.60
N TYR A 277 11.51 -4.62 -0.70
CA TYR A 277 12.71 -4.66 0.12
C TYR A 277 13.04 -3.27 0.67
N ILE A 278 13.76 -3.22 1.78
CA ILE A 278 14.31 -2.01 2.37
C ILE A 278 15.83 -2.16 2.42
N ALA A 279 16.54 -1.20 1.83
CA ALA A 279 17.99 -1.15 1.89
C ALA A 279 18.47 -0.80 3.30
N GLN A 280 19.60 -1.38 3.72
CA GLN A 280 20.28 -1.06 4.98
C GLN A 280 21.65 -0.46 4.68
N PRO A 281 21.76 0.87 4.55
CA PRO A 281 23.06 1.52 4.42
C PRO A 281 23.85 1.47 5.73
N PRO A 282 25.19 1.55 5.69
CA PRO A 282 26.02 1.54 6.89
C PRO A 282 25.86 2.84 7.69
N LEU A 283 25.90 2.74 9.01
CA LEU A 283 25.83 3.90 9.92
C LEU A 283 27.21 4.53 10.15
N PHE A 284 28.25 3.71 10.15
CA PHE A 284 29.62 4.15 10.44
C PHE A 284 30.62 3.60 9.43
N LYS A 285 31.64 4.41 9.17
CA LYS A 285 32.88 4.00 8.53
C LYS A 285 34.04 4.22 9.49
N VAL A 286 34.70 3.14 9.86
CA VAL A 286 35.92 3.18 10.68
C VAL A 286 37.11 2.97 9.76
N LYS A 287 38.07 3.89 9.81
CA LYS A 287 39.33 3.77 9.09
C LYS A 287 40.47 3.71 10.08
N LYS A 288 41.28 2.65 9.99
CA LYS A 288 42.51 2.49 10.76
C LYS A 288 43.63 2.10 9.81
N ASN A 289 44.68 2.91 9.75
CA ASN A 289 45.75 2.80 8.75
C ASN A 289 45.19 2.81 7.31
N LYS A 290 45.28 1.69 6.58
CA LYS A 290 44.76 1.51 5.22
C LYS A 290 43.47 0.67 5.16
N ILE A 291 42.99 0.19 6.30
CA ILE A 291 41.79 -0.67 6.36
C ILE A 291 40.59 0.22 6.66
N GLU A 292 39.57 0.09 5.81
CA GLU A 292 38.28 0.74 5.95
C GLU A 292 37.24 -0.33 6.26
N THR A 293 36.43 -0.12 7.28
CA THR A 293 35.37 -1.06 7.71
C THR A 293 34.07 -0.31 7.87
N TYR A 294 33.01 -0.84 7.25
CA TYR A 294 31.65 -0.32 7.35
C TYR A 294 30.89 -1.08 8.43
N LEU A 295 30.16 -0.37 9.26
CA LEU A 295 29.44 -0.90 10.42
C LEU A 295 28.00 -0.38 10.41
N TYR A 296 27.07 -1.25 10.78
CA TYR A 296 25.62 -1.05 10.61
C TYR A 296 24.89 -0.81 11.95
N SER A 297 25.60 -0.94 13.08
CA SER A 297 25.04 -0.66 14.40
C SER A 297 26.07 -0.04 15.35
N GLU A 298 25.59 0.63 16.41
CA GLU A 298 26.44 1.12 17.50
C GLU A 298 27.15 -0.03 18.23
N GLU A 299 26.48 -1.18 18.36
CA GLU A 299 27.06 -2.37 18.96
C GLU A 299 28.23 -2.91 18.12
N GLU A 300 28.07 -2.96 16.79
CA GLU A 300 29.15 -3.31 15.87
C GLU A 300 30.31 -2.32 15.96
N LEU A 301 30.02 -1.02 16.11
CA LEU A 301 31.04 0.00 16.33
C LEU A 301 31.85 -0.27 17.59
N GLU A 302 31.19 -0.45 18.73
CA GLU A 302 31.88 -0.67 20.00
C GLU A 302 32.69 -1.98 19.98
N ASN A 303 32.11 -3.06 19.47
CA ASN A 303 32.78 -4.35 19.31
C ASN A 303 33.99 -4.26 18.37
N HIS A 304 33.89 -3.50 17.28
CA HIS A 304 34.98 -3.30 16.34
C HIS A 304 36.10 -2.48 16.98
N LEU A 305 35.77 -1.39 17.69
CA LEU A 305 36.74 -0.55 18.41
C LEU A 305 37.47 -1.32 19.52
N GLN A 306 36.80 -2.24 20.21
CA GLN A 306 37.44 -3.14 21.19
C GLN A 306 38.47 -4.07 20.53
N LYS A 307 38.19 -4.57 19.32
CA LYS A 307 39.09 -5.48 18.59
C LYS A 307 40.30 -4.77 18.01
N ILE A 308 40.10 -3.61 17.39
CA ILE A 308 41.19 -2.90 16.70
C ILE A 308 42.02 -2.04 17.64
N GLY A 309 41.53 -1.74 18.85
CA GLY A 309 42.15 -0.82 19.81
C GLY A 309 41.85 0.65 19.49
N ARG A 310 41.72 1.48 20.53
CA ARG A 310 41.19 2.86 20.43
C ARG A 310 42.19 3.93 19.96
N ASP A 311 43.38 3.54 19.54
CA ASP A 311 44.41 4.47 19.06
C ASP A 311 44.44 4.58 17.52
N ASN A 312 44.67 5.79 17.00
CA ASN A 312 44.90 6.10 15.58
C ASN A 312 43.83 5.59 14.61
N TYR A 313 42.54 5.74 14.94
CA TYR A 313 41.43 5.51 14.02
C TYR A 313 40.68 6.82 13.70
N SER A 314 40.00 6.86 12.55
CA SER A 314 39.01 7.89 12.23
C SER A 314 37.64 7.26 12.04
N ILE A 315 36.61 7.80 12.69
CA ILE A 315 35.21 7.40 12.50
C ILE A 315 34.51 8.48 11.69
N GLN A 316 33.82 8.07 10.65
CA GLN A 316 32.82 8.87 9.95
C GLN A 316 31.45 8.25 10.21
N ARG A 317 30.50 9.05 10.67
CA ARG A 317 29.09 8.66 10.78
C ARG A 317 28.36 9.17 9.55
N TYR A 318 27.64 8.31 8.86
CA TYR A 318 26.79 8.71 7.74
C TYR A 318 25.43 9.15 8.27
N LYS A 319 24.97 10.33 7.84
CA LYS A 319 23.60 10.80 8.16
C LYS A 319 22.64 10.63 7.00
N GLY A 320 23.13 10.83 5.78
CA GLY A 320 22.35 10.64 4.56
C GLY A 320 23.16 9.94 3.47
N LEU A 321 22.46 9.31 2.54
CA LEU A 321 23.04 8.56 1.42
C LEU A 321 23.83 9.48 0.48
N GLY A 322 23.46 10.77 0.41
CA GLY A 322 24.17 11.78 -0.37
C GLY A 322 25.60 12.10 0.11
N GLU A 323 25.98 11.68 1.32
CA GLU A 323 27.35 11.82 1.85
C GLU A 323 28.29 10.73 1.33
N MET A 324 27.73 9.66 0.75
CA MET A 324 28.48 8.55 0.18
C MET A 324 28.81 8.85 -1.28
N ASN A 325 30.05 8.57 -1.67
CA ASN A 325 30.41 8.57 -3.09
C ASN A 325 29.79 7.34 -3.80
N PRO A 326 29.72 7.32 -5.14
CA PRO A 326 29.08 6.23 -5.87
C PRO A 326 29.67 4.83 -5.60
N GLU A 327 31.00 4.73 -5.45
CA GLU A 327 31.69 3.46 -5.16
C GLU A 327 31.32 2.94 -3.77
N GLN A 328 31.31 3.81 -2.75
CA GLN A 328 30.91 3.45 -1.39
C GLN A 328 29.47 2.99 -1.33
N LEU A 329 28.58 3.67 -2.06
CA LEU A 329 27.17 3.30 -2.11
C LEU A 329 26.98 1.93 -2.77
N TRP A 330 27.73 1.65 -3.84
CA TRP A 330 27.77 0.34 -4.48
C TRP A 330 28.23 -0.76 -3.52
N ASP A 331 29.45 -0.63 -2.99
CA ASP A 331 30.11 -1.67 -2.19
C ASP A 331 29.36 -2.04 -0.91
N THR A 332 28.56 -1.11 -0.38
CA THR A 332 27.91 -1.27 0.93
C THR A 332 26.42 -1.60 0.85
N THR A 333 25.72 -1.07 -0.15
CA THR A 333 24.25 -1.00 -0.14
C THR A 333 23.62 -1.52 -1.44
N MET A 334 24.33 -1.50 -2.58
CA MET A 334 23.75 -1.85 -3.88
C MET A 334 24.30 -3.14 -4.50
N ASP A 335 25.54 -3.53 -4.19
CA ASP A 335 26.14 -4.77 -4.70
C ASP A 335 25.42 -6.00 -4.12
N PRO A 336 24.82 -6.86 -4.98
CA PRO A 336 24.15 -8.08 -4.53
C PRO A 336 25.01 -9.03 -3.68
N ASN A 337 26.34 -8.97 -3.78
CA ASN A 337 27.24 -9.86 -3.05
C ASN A 337 27.53 -9.41 -1.62
N THR A 338 27.39 -8.11 -1.32
CA THR A 338 27.79 -7.53 -0.02
C THR A 338 26.63 -6.85 0.71
N ARG A 339 25.61 -6.38 0.00
CA ARG A 339 24.50 -5.64 0.59
C ARG A 339 23.64 -6.49 1.52
N THR A 340 22.99 -5.83 2.46
CA THR A 340 21.92 -6.40 3.28
C THR A 340 20.60 -5.72 2.94
N LEU A 341 19.58 -6.53 2.62
CA LEU A 341 18.21 -6.06 2.35
C LEU A 341 17.25 -6.70 3.34
N TRP A 342 16.33 -5.90 3.88
CA TRP A 342 15.19 -6.42 4.62
C TRP A 342 14.02 -6.66 3.67
N ARG A 343 13.59 -7.91 3.53
CA ARG A 343 12.38 -8.23 2.77
C ARG A 343 11.14 -7.93 3.61
N VAL A 344 10.23 -7.14 3.07
CA VAL A 344 8.95 -6.85 3.69
C VAL A 344 8.02 -8.03 3.48
N ASN A 345 7.47 -8.59 4.55
CA ASN A 345 6.48 -9.66 4.50
C ASN A 345 5.20 -9.22 5.21
N LEU A 346 4.05 -9.68 4.74
CA LEU A 346 2.75 -9.46 5.37
C LEU A 346 2.34 -10.73 6.16
N GLU A 347 2.59 -10.74 7.47
CA GLU A 347 2.26 -11.90 8.32
C GLU A 347 0.80 -11.88 8.82
N ASP A 348 0.32 -10.71 9.22
CA ASP A 348 -1.02 -10.52 9.77
C ASP A 348 -1.62 -9.24 9.19
N ALA A 349 -2.46 -9.39 8.17
CA ALA A 349 -3.12 -8.28 7.49
C ALA A 349 -4.03 -7.48 8.43
N ILE A 350 -4.62 -8.10 9.46
CA ILE A 350 -5.53 -7.40 10.38
C ILE A 350 -4.72 -6.46 11.28
N LYS A 351 -3.63 -6.96 11.87
CA LYS A 351 -2.74 -6.12 12.68
C LYS A 351 -2.05 -5.04 11.86
N ALA A 352 -1.61 -5.38 10.65
CA ALA A 352 -1.02 -4.40 9.75
C ALA A 352 -2.00 -3.26 9.43
N ASP A 353 -3.26 -3.61 9.09
CA ASP A 353 -4.32 -2.64 8.85
C ASP A 353 -4.59 -1.74 10.06
N GLU A 354 -4.66 -2.32 11.26
CA GLU A 354 -4.84 -1.57 12.49
C GLU A 354 -3.69 -0.58 12.73
N ILE A 355 -2.44 -1.03 12.57
CA ILE A 355 -1.25 -0.20 12.75
C ILE A 355 -1.22 0.94 11.73
N PHE A 356 -1.46 0.67 10.45
CA PHE A 356 -1.51 1.74 9.43
C PHE A 356 -2.65 2.72 9.70
N THR A 357 -3.81 2.24 10.15
CA THR A 357 -4.94 3.11 10.49
C THR A 357 -4.61 4.02 11.68
N ILE A 358 -3.98 3.49 12.74
CA ILE A 358 -3.57 4.26 13.91
C ILE A 358 -2.49 5.30 13.53
N LEU A 359 -1.44 4.87 12.83
CA LEU A 359 -0.29 5.72 12.53
C LEU A 359 -0.58 6.72 11.42
N MET A 360 -1.27 6.31 10.37
CA MET A 360 -1.43 7.11 9.15
C MET A 360 -2.82 7.72 9.00
N GLY A 361 -3.82 7.27 9.77
CA GLY A 361 -5.20 7.75 9.70
C GLY A 361 -5.45 9.12 10.36
N ASP A 362 -6.72 9.54 10.38
CA ASP A 362 -7.10 10.90 10.78
C ASP A 362 -7.20 11.16 12.27
N LYS A 363 -7.40 10.12 13.08
CA LYS A 363 -7.55 10.25 14.53
C LYS A 363 -6.22 10.53 15.19
N VAL A 364 -6.16 11.60 16.00
CA VAL A 364 -4.92 12.04 16.66
C VAL A 364 -4.70 11.28 17.97
N GLU A 365 -5.75 11.05 18.73
CA GLU A 365 -5.69 10.43 20.06
C GLU A 365 -5.11 9.01 20.01
N PRO A 366 -5.59 8.07 19.17
CA PRO A 366 -5.03 6.71 19.12
C PRO A 366 -3.55 6.72 18.72
N ARG A 367 -3.17 7.61 17.81
CA ARG A 367 -1.77 7.79 17.40
C ARG A 367 -0.91 8.28 18.56
N ARG A 368 -1.41 9.25 19.34
CA ARG A 368 -0.71 9.78 20.51
C ARG A 368 -0.50 8.69 21.56
N ASP A 369 -1.53 7.90 21.84
CA ASP A 369 -1.45 6.81 22.81
C ASP A 369 -0.49 5.71 22.36
N PHE A 370 -0.50 5.40 21.06
CA PHE A 370 0.48 4.49 20.45
C PHE A 370 1.91 5.01 20.61
N ILE A 371 2.16 6.28 20.32
CA ILE A 371 3.49 6.89 20.49
C ILE A 371 3.91 6.85 21.96
N GLN A 372 3.02 7.19 22.90
CA GLN A 372 3.32 7.20 24.33
C GLN A 372 3.66 5.81 24.87
N SER A 373 2.86 4.80 24.50
CA SER A 373 3.09 3.41 24.92
C SER A 373 4.38 2.80 24.34
N ASN A 374 4.81 3.28 23.16
CA ASN A 374 5.98 2.80 22.44
C ASN A 374 7.21 3.72 22.56
N ALA A 375 7.12 4.83 23.30
CA ALA A 375 8.20 5.82 23.40
C ALA A 375 9.52 5.23 23.94
N LYS A 376 9.45 4.19 24.77
CA LYS A 376 10.61 3.47 25.32
C LYS A 376 11.50 2.80 24.26
N TYR A 377 10.99 2.57 23.05
CA TYR A 377 11.75 1.98 21.96
C TYR A 377 12.58 3.01 21.20
N VAL A 378 12.35 4.31 21.42
CA VAL A 378 13.09 5.39 20.81
C VAL A 378 14.21 5.82 21.75
N ARG A 379 15.46 5.42 21.45
CA ARG A 379 16.64 5.79 22.24
C ARG A 379 17.31 7.07 21.75
N ASN A 380 17.26 7.35 20.45
CA ASN A 380 17.88 8.51 19.82
C ASN A 380 16.84 9.23 18.95
N LEU A 381 16.23 10.30 19.48
CA LEU A 381 15.63 11.33 18.65
C LEU A 381 16.74 12.34 18.37
N ASP A 382 17.04 12.59 17.10
CA ASP A 382 17.85 13.76 16.74
C ASP A 382 17.09 15.00 17.23
N VAL A 383 17.64 15.67 18.26
CA VAL A 383 17.18 16.96 18.79
C VAL A 383 18.00 18.08 18.18
#